data_AF-A0A7U9S1C6-F1
#
_entry.id   AF-A0A7U9S1C6-F1
#
_cell.length_a   1.000
_cell.length_b   1.000
_cell.length_c   1.000
_cell.angle_alpha   90.00
_cell.angle_beta   90.00
_cell.angle_gamma   90.00
#
_symmetry.space_group_name_H-M   'P 1'
#
loop_
_entity.id
_entity.type
_entity.pdbx_description
1 polymer ?
#
loop_
_entity_poly.entity_id
_entity_poly.type
_entity_poly.pdbx_seq_one_letter_code
_entity_poly.pdbx_strand_id
1 'polypeptide(L)'
;MRVWAAGIFSRGYWFHSCLEAAQEERSGQGKVGVFRDKRKRERVIEAVFYLLVFASIMCFAMVQTYGDPPDEINRFKVVNYICKYGALPHGADPEVLLAGYGASYAFQPILTYIIQGFLLRLLCLVTNDGYVLLLAARMVNVVLGVLMAYFVRKIAKEAWGNPYIQWTFTLLVVFLPQNIFIHSYVNTDSMAMLSVAIIFYALLRAQREAKGIPKAGNIFKTP
;
A
#
# COMPACT_ATOMS: atom_id res chain seq x y z
N MET A 1 -25.04 -57.78 -50.85
CA MET A 1 -25.86 -57.35 -49.70
C MET A 1 -24.99 -57.11 -48.47
N ARG A 2 -24.27 -55.99 -48.43
CA ARG A 2 -23.64 -55.41 -47.23
C ARG A 2 -23.51 -53.91 -47.51
N VAL A 3 -23.45 -53.09 -46.48
CA VAL A 3 -23.37 -51.61 -46.51
C VAL A 3 -24.74 -50.91 -46.54
N TRP A 4 -25.52 -51.03 -45.46
CA TRP A 4 -26.55 -50.04 -45.07
C TRP A 4 -26.88 -50.18 -43.58
N ALA A 5 -25.86 -50.11 -42.70
CA ALA A 5 -26.07 -50.17 -41.24
C ALA A 5 -25.10 -49.32 -40.40
N ALA A 6 -24.25 -48.50 -41.02
CA ALA A 6 -23.22 -47.74 -40.28
C ALA A 6 -23.57 -46.24 -40.04
N GLY A 7 -24.66 -45.73 -40.63
CA GLY A 7 -24.93 -44.27 -40.65
C GLY A 7 -25.78 -43.72 -39.49
N ILE A 8 -26.50 -44.57 -38.75
CA ILE A 8 -27.48 -44.11 -37.74
C ILE A 8 -26.86 -44.05 -36.33
N PHE A 9 -25.81 -44.84 -36.06
CA PHE A 9 -25.18 -44.89 -34.74
C PHE A 9 -24.15 -43.75 -34.49
N SER A 10 -23.65 -43.12 -35.56
CA SER A 10 -22.66 -42.02 -35.45
C SER A 10 -23.28 -40.66 -35.10
N ARG A 11 -24.55 -40.41 -35.48
CA ARG A 11 -25.24 -39.14 -35.17
C ARG A 11 -25.58 -38.95 -33.69
N GLY A 12 -25.87 -40.03 -32.96
CA GLY A 12 -26.18 -39.96 -31.53
C GLY A 12 -24.97 -39.61 -30.67
N TYR A 13 -23.80 -40.19 -30.97
CA TYR A 13 -22.55 -39.89 -30.29
C TYR A 13 -22.09 -38.46 -30.53
N TRP A 14 -22.19 -37.97 -31.77
CA TRP A 14 -21.80 -36.60 -32.10
C TRP A 14 -22.67 -35.56 -31.37
N PHE A 15 -23.97 -35.81 -31.26
CA PHE A 15 -24.89 -34.93 -30.55
C PHE A 15 -24.64 -34.93 -29.03
N HIS A 16 -24.32 -36.08 -28.44
CA HIS A 16 -23.99 -36.19 -27.01
C HIS A 16 -22.66 -35.49 -26.68
N SER A 17 -21.61 -35.66 -27.50
CA SER A 17 -20.33 -34.97 -27.31
C SER A 17 -20.45 -33.45 -27.50
N CYS A 18 -21.28 -32.99 -28.44
CA CYS A 18 -21.57 -31.55 -28.57
C CYS A 18 -22.34 -30.99 -27.37
N LEU A 19 -23.26 -31.75 -26.79
CA LEU A 19 -23.98 -31.35 -25.57
C LEU A 19 -23.05 -31.25 -24.36
N GLU A 20 -22.14 -32.21 -24.18
CA GLU A 20 -21.14 -32.19 -23.10
C GLU A 20 -20.19 -30.99 -23.24
N ALA A 21 -19.67 -30.72 -24.45
CA ALA A 21 -18.82 -29.56 -24.70
C ALA A 21 -19.54 -28.22 -24.43
N ALA A 22 -20.81 -28.11 -24.83
CA ALA A 22 -21.62 -26.92 -24.56
C ALA A 22 -21.93 -26.75 -23.06
N GLN A 23 -22.10 -27.83 -22.30
CA GLN A 23 -22.26 -27.78 -20.84
C GLN A 23 -20.96 -27.40 -20.15
N GLU A 24 -19.81 -27.91 -20.62
CA GLU A 24 -18.50 -27.57 -20.07
C GLU A 24 -18.15 -26.10 -20.31
N GLU A 25 -18.38 -25.57 -21.53
CA GLU A 25 -18.24 -24.14 -21.83
C GLU A 25 -19.15 -23.27 -20.97
N ARG A 26 -20.42 -23.65 -20.81
CA ARG A 26 -21.39 -22.90 -19.98
C ARG A 26 -20.99 -22.92 -18.50
N SER A 27 -20.47 -24.05 -18.01
CA SER A 27 -19.93 -24.18 -16.66
C SER A 27 -18.65 -23.35 -16.45
N GLY A 28 -17.78 -23.31 -17.46
CA GLY A 28 -16.57 -22.51 -17.50
C GLY A 28 -16.87 -21.02 -17.49
N GLN A 29 -17.81 -20.57 -18.34
CA GLN A 29 -18.28 -19.18 -18.37
C GLN A 29 -18.91 -18.76 -17.03
N GLY A 30 -19.71 -19.64 -16.41
CA GLY A 30 -20.28 -19.42 -15.08
C GLY A 30 -19.21 -19.25 -13.99
N LYS A 31 -18.21 -20.14 -13.96
CA LYS A 31 -17.07 -20.07 -13.02
C LYS A 31 -16.24 -18.80 -13.21
N VAL A 32 -15.98 -18.41 -14.47
CA VAL A 32 -15.26 -17.18 -14.82
C VAL A 32 -16.03 -15.94 -14.36
N GLY A 33 -17.37 -15.92 -14.56
CA GLY A 33 -18.24 -14.83 -14.10
C GLY A 33 -18.20 -14.64 -12.58
N VAL A 34 -18.36 -15.72 -11.82
CA VAL A 34 -18.34 -15.71 -10.35
C VAL A 34 -16.96 -15.30 -9.81
N PHE A 35 -15.87 -15.78 -10.42
CA PHE A 35 -14.52 -15.41 -10.02
C PHE A 35 -14.21 -13.93 -10.30
N ARG A 36 -14.66 -13.41 -11.45
CA ARG A 36 -14.53 -12.00 -11.80
C ARG A 36 -15.25 -11.12 -10.79
N ASP A 37 -16.44 -11.51 -10.37
CA ASP A 37 -17.24 -10.77 -9.39
C ASP A 37 -16.60 -10.79 -7.99
N LYS A 38 -16.12 -11.95 -7.53
CA LYS A 38 -15.33 -12.05 -6.28
C LYS A 38 -14.11 -11.12 -6.27
N ARG A 39 -13.35 -11.09 -7.38
CA ARG A 39 -12.16 -10.23 -7.51
C ARG A 39 -12.52 -8.75 -7.51
N LYS A 40 -13.61 -8.35 -8.16
CA LYS A 40 -14.11 -6.97 -8.13
C LYS A 40 -14.48 -6.57 -6.70
N ARG A 41 -15.24 -7.41 -6.00
CA ARG A 41 -15.62 -7.17 -4.60
C ARG A 41 -14.41 -7.01 -3.69
N GLU A 42 -13.39 -7.87 -3.84
CA GLU A 42 -12.16 -7.76 -3.05
C GLU A 42 -11.44 -6.42 -3.28
N ARG A 43 -11.33 -5.95 -4.53
CA ARG A 43 -10.73 -4.64 -4.82
C ARG A 43 -11.52 -3.49 -4.21
N VAL A 44 -12.85 -3.57 -4.21
CA VAL A 44 -13.70 -2.55 -3.58
C VAL A 44 -13.46 -2.53 -2.07
N ILE A 45 -13.40 -3.70 -1.42
CA ILE A 45 -13.09 -3.80 0.01
C ILE A 45 -11.71 -3.21 0.31
N GLU A 46 -10.71 -3.51 -0.51
CA GLU A 46 -9.36 -2.95 -0.34
C GLU A 46 -9.32 -1.43 -0.55
N ALA A 47 -10.05 -0.90 -1.55
CA ALA A 47 -10.14 0.53 -1.78
C ALA A 47 -10.82 1.25 -0.59
N VAL A 48 -11.91 0.70 -0.07
CA VAL A 48 -12.59 1.22 1.13
C VAL A 48 -11.65 1.16 2.34
N PHE A 49 -10.90 0.07 2.51
CA PHE A 49 -9.92 -0.07 3.57
C PHE A 49 -8.82 1.00 3.48
N TYR A 50 -8.21 1.22 2.31
CA TYR A 50 -7.18 2.25 2.15
C TYR A 50 -7.73 3.67 2.35
N LEU A 51 -8.97 3.92 1.91
CA LEU A 51 -9.66 5.18 2.18
C LEU A 51 -9.88 5.38 3.68
N LEU A 52 -10.26 4.32 4.41
CA LEU A 52 -10.44 4.39 5.85
C LEU A 52 -9.12 4.66 6.57
N VAL A 53 -8.03 3.98 6.18
CA VAL A 53 -6.68 4.25 6.71
C VAL A 53 -6.26 5.69 6.45
N PHE A 54 -6.45 6.17 5.22
CA PHE A 54 -6.19 7.57 4.86
C PHE A 54 -6.98 8.52 5.75
N ALA A 55 -8.30 8.32 5.88
CA ALA A 55 -9.17 9.16 6.69
C ALA A 55 -8.78 9.13 8.18
N SER A 56 -8.39 7.96 8.72
CA SER A 56 -7.93 7.83 10.10
C SER A 56 -6.66 8.65 10.34
N ILE A 57 -5.61 8.45 9.53
CA ILE A 57 -4.35 9.18 9.70
C ILE A 57 -4.57 10.68 9.46
N MET A 58 -5.35 11.05 8.45
CA MET A 58 -5.68 12.43 8.12
C MET A 58 -6.43 13.13 9.27
N CYS A 59 -7.38 12.43 9.91
CA CYS A 59 -8.09 12.96 11.08
C CYS A 59 -7.09 13.33 12.20
N PHE A 60 -6.15 12.42 12.53
CA PHE A 60 -5.10 12.72 13.50
C PHE A 60 -4.19 13.86 13.05
N ALA A 61 -3.82 13.89 11.76
CA ALA A 61 -2.97 14.95 11.20
C ALA A 61 -3.62 16.34 11.25
N MET A 62 -4.95 16.43 11.22
CA MET A 62 -5.69 17.69 11.37
C MET A 62 -5.92 18.06 12.83
N VAL A 63 -6.17 17.08 13.70
CA VAL A 63 -6.50 17.30 15.13
C VAL A 63 -5.27 17.60 15.97
N GLN A 64 -4.10 17.04 15.64
CA GLN A 64 -2.87 17.31 16.38
C GLN A 64 -2.47 18.77 16.30
N THR A 65 -2.29 19.40 17.46
CA THR A 65 -1.75 20.75 17.50
C THR A 65 -0.27 20.72 17.18
N TYR A 66 0.21 21.78 16.54
CA TYR A 66 1.62 21.87 16.17
C TYR A 66 2.48 21.96 17.43
N GLY A 67 3.38 20.99 17.61
CA GLY A 67 4.21 20.87 18.81
C GLY A 67 3.74 19.85 19.85
N ASP A 68 2.57 19.23 19.68
CA ASP A 68 2.18 18.07 20.51
C ASP A 68 3.17 16.89 20.37
N PRO A 69 3.61 16.52 19.14
CA PRO A 69 4.74 15.61 19.01
C PRO A 69 6.03 16.37 19.39
N PRO A 70 6.81 15.88 20.36
CA PRO A 70 7.94 16.62 20.94
C PRO A 70 9.02 16.99 19.91
N ASP A 71 9.10 16.23 18.81
CA ASP A 71 10.13 16.38 17.78
C ASP A 71 9.65 17.16 16.55
N GLU A 72 8.34 17.34 16.34
CA GLU A 72 7.82 17.82 15.05
C GLU A 72 8.36 19.21 14.70
N ILE A 73 8.41 20.11 15.69
CA ILE A 73 8.93 21.47 15.52
C ILE A 73 10.36 21.44 15.00
N ASN A 74 11.20 20.59 15.59
CA ASN A 74 12.60 20.51 15.24
C ASN A 74 12.83 19.79 13.91
N ARG A 75 12.01 18.80 13.57
CA ARG A 75 12.02 18.14 12.26
C ARG A 75 11.54 19.07 11.16
N PHE A 76 10.55 19.91 11.43
CA PHE A 76 10.03 20.88 10.48
C PHE A 76 11.03 21.99 10.13
N LYS A 77 12.02 22.28 10.99
CA LYS A 77 13.14 23.19 10.64
C LYS A 77 13.90 22.74 9.39
N VAL A 78 14.16 21.43 9.27
CA VAL A 78 14.85 20.86 8.10
C VAL A 78 14.00 21.04 6.84
N VAL A 79 12.69 20.81 6.94
CA VAL A 79 11.73 21.01 5.85
C VAL A 79 11.69 22.49 5.43
N ASN A 80 11.61 23.40 6.39
CA ASN A 80 11.60 24.84 6.15
C ASN A 80 12.89 25.34 5.50
N TYR A 81 14.04 24.80 5.90
CA TYR A 81 15.32 25.13 5.28
C TYR A 81 15.32 24.79 3.79
N ILE A 82 14.91 23.57 3.45
CA ILE A 82 14.81 23.11 2.05
C ILE A 82 13.79 23.96 1.28
N CYS A 83 12.65 24.29 1.90
CA CYS A 83 11.66 25.17 1.30
C CYS A 83 12.24 26.55 0.95
N LYS A 84 12.95 27.18 1.90
CA LYS A 84 13.53 28.52 1.79
C LYS A 84 14.67 28.57 0.78
N TYR A 85 15.65 27.68 0.90
CA TYR A 85 16.90 27.75 0.13
C TYR A 85 16.88 26.89 -1.14
N GLY A 86 16.00 25.90 -1.24
CA GLY A 86 15.99 24.95 -2.36
C GLY A 86 17.23 24.06 -2.38
N ALA A 87 17.92 23.96 -1.26
CA ALA A 87 19.16 23.22 -1.08
C ALA A 87 19.06 22.34 0.17
N LEU A 88 19.88 21.29 0.21
CA LEU A 88 19.96 20.41 1.37
C LEU A 88 20.78 21.10 2.48
N PRO A 89 20.30 21.12 3.73
CA PRO A 89 21.06 21.67 4.84
C PRO A 89 22.26 20.79 5.15
N HIS A 90 23.35 21.43 5.57
CA HIS A 90 24.37 20.76 6.35
C HIS A 90 23.85 20.56 7.78
N GLY A 91 24.17 19.43 8.41
CA GLY A 91 23.69 19.13 9.77
C GLY A 91 24.11 20.14 10.84
N ALA A 92 25.15 20.92 10.58
CA ALA A 92 25.65 21.97 11.45
C ALA A 92 25.08 23.38 11.15
N ASP A 93 24.17 23.52 10.18
CA ASP A 93 23.60 24.83 9.85
C ASP A 93 22.76 25.37 11.02
N PRO A 94 22.94 26.64 11.43
CA PRO A 94 22.33 27.18 12.65
C PRO A 94 20.79 27.14 12.63
N GLU A 95 20.18 27.22 11.45
CA GLU A 95 18.71 27.18 11.28
C GLU A 95 18.10 25.79 11.55
N VAL A 96 18.87 24.72 11.37
CA VAL A 96 18.40 23.33 11.61
C VAL A 96 18.84 22.77 12.95
N LEU A 97 19.62 23.52 13.73
CA LEU A 97 20.08 23.10 15.04
C LEU A 97 18.94 23.07 16.08
N LEU A 98 19.05 22.08 16.97
CA LEU A 98 18.29 21.98 18.20
C LEU A 98 18.83 23.00 19.22
N ALA A 99 17.95 23.88 19.69
CA ALA A 99 18.32 24.86 20.71
C ALA A 99 18.77 24.12 21.99
N GLY A 100 19.99 24.38 22.45
CA GLY A 100 20.55 23.83 23.68
C GLY A 100 21.34 22.52 23.54
N TYR A 101 21.26 21.81 22.40
CA TYR A 101 21.90 20.48 22.25
C TYR A 101 22.94 20.40 21.13
N GLY A 102 23.01 21.37 20.21
CA GLY A 102 23.96 21.37 19.09
C GLY A 102 23.77 20.23 18.08
N ALA A 103 22.76 19.38 18.27
CA ALA A 103 22.37 18.31 17.35
C ALA A 103 21.40 18.82 16.28
N SER A 104 21.21 18.04 15.22
CA SER A 104 20.24 18.34 14.15
C SER A 104 19.62 17.08 13.56
N TYR A 105 18.35 17.17 13.18
CA TYR A 105 17.68 16.13 12.40
C TYR A 105 18.18 16.03 10.96
N ALA A 106 18.99 16.98 10.50
CA ALA A 106 19.63 16.92 9.18
C ALA A 106 20.79 15.90 9.09
N PHE A 107 21.25 15.36 10.23
CA PHE A 107 22.20 14.22 10.24
C PHE A 107 21.53 12.87 10.01
N GLN A 108 20.19 12.80 10.05
CA GLN A 108 19.44 11.58 9.78
C GLN A 108 19.20 11.40 8.27
N PRO A 109 18.78 10.21 7.80
CA PRO A 109 18.31 10.05 6.43
C PRO A 109 17.09 10.96 6.14
N ILE A 110 17.34 12.09 5.49
CA ILE A 110 16.35 13.18 5.33
C ILE A 110 15.41 13.03 4.12
N LEU A 111 15.31 11.86 3.49
CA LEU A 111 14.56 11.70 2.23
C LEU A 111 13.10 12.20 2.34
N THR A 112 12.43 11.92 3.45
CA THR A 112 11.07 12.43 3.71
C THR A 112 11.04 13.96 3.72
N TYR A 113 12.03 14.59 4.38
CA TYR A 113 12.13 16.05 4.48
C TYR A 113 12.47 16.69 3.13
N ILE A 114 13.23 16.02 2.27
CA ILE A 114 13.50 16.49 0.90
C ILE A 114 12.18 16.59 0.13
N ILE A 115 11.38 15.52 0.14
CA ILE A 115 10.09 15.49 -0.56
C ILE A 115 9.16 16.58 0.00
N GLN A 116 9.07 16.69 1.33
CA GLN A 116 8.25 17.71 1.99
C GLN A 116 8.74 19.13 1.66
N GLY A 117 10.04 19.40 1.73
CA GLY A 117 10.60 20.73 1.54
C GLY A 117 10.40 21.25 0.12
N PHE A 118 10.61 20.40 -0.89
CA PHE A 118 10.32 20.79 -2.28
C PHE A 118 8.82 20.92 -2.57
N LEU A 119 7.98 20.07 -1.98
CA LEU A 119 6.53 20.22 -2.06
C LEU A 119 6.09 21.57 -1.48
N LEU A 120 6.58 21.92 -0.29
CA LEU A 120 6.27 23.20 0.36
C LEU A 120 6.79 24.37 -0.46
N ARG A 121 7.99 24.28 -1.05
CA ARG A 121 8.53 25.31 -1.93
C ARG A 121 7.59 25.61 -3.11
N LEU A 122 7.00 24.57 -3.71
CA LEU A 122 6.02 24.74 -4.79
C LEU A 122 4.71 25.35 -4.27
N LEU A 123 4.24 24.91 -3.09
CA LEU A 123 3.02 25.44 -2.48
C LEU A 123 3.16 26.89 -2.02
N CYS A 124 4.35 27.32 -1.60
CA CYS A 124 4.65 28.71 -1.26
C CYS A 124 4.46 29.69 -2.43
N LEU A 125 4.42 29.20 -3.68
CA LEU A 125 4.06 30.01 -4.84
C LEU A 125 2.56 30.37 -4.86
N VAL A 126 1.73 29.62 -4.13
CA VAL A 126 0.26 29.74 -4.11
C VAL A 126 -0.26 30.22 -2.75
N THR A 127 0.33 29.76 -1.64
CA THR A 127 -0.13 30.06 -0.29
C THR A 127 1.04 30.28 0.68
N ASN A 128 0.87 31.21 1.62
CA ASN A 128 1.81 31.46 2.71
C ASN A 128 1.20 31.12 4.08
N ASP A 129 0.05 30.43 4.10
CA ASP A 129 -0.60 30.01 5.34
C ASP A 129 0.19 28.89 6.02
N GLY A 130 0.67 29.15 7.25
CA GLY A 130 1.51 28.21 7.99
C GLY A 130 0.80 26.90 8.35
N TYR A 131 -0.51 26.93 8.61
CA TYR A 131 -1.29 25.72 8.87
C TYR A 131 -1.42 24.88 7.60
N VAL A 132 -1.70 25.50 6.46
CA VAL A 132 -1.80 24.80 5.17
C VAL A 132 -0.46 24.17 4.78
N LEU A 133 0.65 24.88 4.97
CA LEU A 133 1.99 24.36 4.68
C LEU A 133 2.37 23.20 5.63
N LEU A 134 2.06 23.32 6.93
CA LEU A 134 2.26 22.23 7.89
C LEU A 134 1.44 21.00 7.51
N LEU A 135 0.15 21.19 7.22
CA LEU A 135 -0.73 20.10 6.82
C LEU A 135 -0.22 19.44 5.53
N ALA A 136 0.24 20.22 4.55
CA ALA A 136 0.84 19.69 3.34
C ALA A 136 2.11 18.86 3.60
N ALA A 137 2.94 19.25 4.56
CA ALA A 137 4.09 18.42 4.97
C ALA A 137 3.63 17.12 5.64
N ARG A 138 2.64 17.19 6.54
CA ARG A 138 2.02 16.00 7.17
C ARG A 138 1.39 15.07 6.13
N MET A 139 0.80 15.61 5.04
CA MET A 139 0.21 14.81 3.96
C MET A 139 1.20 13.86 3.29
N VAL A 140 2.48 14.22 3.21
CA VAL A 140 3.52 13.30 2.71
C VAL A 140 3.57 12.05 3.59
N ASN A 141 3.55 12.22 4.91
CA ASN A 141 3.58 11.11 5.87
C ASN A 141 2.28 10.29 5.86
N VAL A 142 1.14 10.95 5.68
CA VAL A 142 -0.17 10.28 5.48
C VAL A 142 -0.11 9.35 4.27
N VAL A 143 0.40 9.84 3.14
CA VAL A 143 0.55 9.04 1.90
C VAL A 143 1.51 7.87 2.13
N LEU A 144 2.64 8.09 2.80
CA LEU A 144 3.57 7.01 3.16
C LEU A 144 2.90 5.94 4.02
N GLY A 145 2.04 6.32 4.98
CA GLY A 145 1.26 5.40 5.81
C GLY A 145 0.27 4.55 5.00
N VAL A 146 -0.42 5.15 4.03
CA VAL A 146 -1.32 4.40 3.12
C VAL A 146 -0.53 3.44 2.22
N LEU A 147 0.62 3.87 1.69
CA LEU A 147 1.52 2.99 0.93
C LEU A 147 2.03 1.84 1.79
N MET A 148 2.35 2.09 3.06
CA MET A 148 2.77 1.07 4.01
C MET A 148 1.64 0.06 4.24
N ALA A 149 0.40 0.51 4.46
CA ALA A 149 -0.78 -0.36 4.59
C ALA A 149 -1.00 -1.23 3.33
N TYR A 150 -0.73 -0.69 2.14
CA TYR A 150 -0.76 -1.46 0.90
C TYR A 150 0.25 -2.61 0.88
N PHE A 151 1.48 -2.36 1.30
CA PHE A 151 2.50 -3.41 1.40
C PHE A 151 2.20 -4.42 2.52
N VAL A 152 1.69 -3.98 3.66
CA VAL A 152 1.23 -4.88 4.74
C VAL A 152 0.13 -5.82 4.24
N ARG A 153 -0.84 -5.30 3.47
CA ARG A 153 -1.88 -6.14 2.86
C ARG A 153 -1.30 -7.16 1.90
N LYS A 154 -0.30 -6.78 1.09
CA LYS A 154 0.42 -7.72 0.20
C LYS A 154 1.18 -8.79 0.97
N ILE A 155 1.89 -8.40 2.03
CA ILE A 155 2.57 -9.32 2.94
C ILE A 155 1.57 -10.34 3.49
N ALA A 156 0.41 -9.89 3.95
CA ALA A 156 -0.62 -10.78 4.48
C ALA A 156 -1.06 -11.84 3.45
N LYS A 157 -1.32 -11.42 2.19
CA LYS A 157 -1.67 -12.33 1.08
C LYS A 157 -0.57 -13.33 0.75
N GLU A 158 0.68 -12.92 0.91
CA GLU A 158 1.85 -13.75 0.64
C GLU A 158 2.15 -14.67 1.82
N ALA A 159 1.89 -14.27 3.06
CA ALA A 159 2.17 -15.08 4.23
C ALA A 159 1.12 -16.20 4.43
N TRP A 160 -0.17 -15.90 4.26
CA TRP A 160 -1.26 -16.86 4.56
C TRP A 160 -2.22 -17.09 3.39
N GLY A 161 -2.76 -18.30 3.29
CA GLY A 161 -3.83 -18.63 2.32
C GLY A 161 -5.25 -18.31 2.81
N ASN A 162 -5.47 -18.26 4.13
CA ASN A 162 -6.79 -18.02 4.72
C ASN A 162 -7.12 -16.50 4.74
N PRO A 163 -8.17 -16.04 4.04
CA PRO A 163 -8.53 -14.62 3.98
C PRO A 163 -8.78 -13.98 5.34
N TYR A 164 -9.34 -14.71 6.31
CA TYR A 164 -9.62 -14.18 7.64
C TYR A 164 -8.34 -13.81 8.38
N ILE A 165 -7.33 -14.69 8.35
CA ILE A 165 -6.01 -14.44 8.97
C ILE A 165 -5.33 -13.26 8.28
N GLN A 166 -5.39 -13.19 6.94
CA GLN A 166 -4.81 -12.09 6.21
C GLN A 166 -5.40 -10.73 6.62
N TRP A 167 -6.73 -10.64 6.73
CA TRP A 167 -7.41 -9.42 7.14
C TRP A 167 -7.16 -9.08 8.60
N THR A 168 -7.24 -10.05 9.52
CA THR A 168 -6.95 -9.82 10.94
C THR A 168 -5.53 -9.29 11.13
N PHE A 169 -4.53 -9.91 10.48
CA PHE A 169 -3.15 -9.40 10.52
C PHE A 169 -3.04 -7.98 9.98
N THR A 170 -3.65 -7.71 8.81
CA THR A 170 -3.61 -6.38 8.19
C THR A 170 -4.23 -5.32 9.11
N LEU A 171 -5.39 -5.60 9.69
CA LEU A 171 -6.10 -4.68 10.59
C LEU A 171 -5.29 -4.41 11.87
N LEU A 172 -4.75 -5.46 12.49
CA LEU A 172 -3.98 -5.33 13.73
C LEU A 172 -2.70 -4.50 13.54
N VAL A 173 -2.00 -4.68 12.42
CA VAL A 173 -0.77 -3.94 12.15
C VAL A 173 -1.07 -2.50 11.76
N VAL A 174 -2.03 -2.28 10.85
CA VAL A 174 -2.29 -0.95 10.29
C VAL A 174 -3.00 -0.04 11.28
N PHE A 175 -3.99 -0.57 12.03
CA PHE A 175 -4.75 0.20 13.02
C PHE A 175 -4.17 0.17 14.43
N LEU A 176 -2.94 -0.31 14.60
CA LEU A 176 -2.23 -0.13 15.85
C LEU A 176 -2.12 1.39 16.14
N PRO A 177 -2.52 1.89 17.32
CA PRO A 177 -2.54 3.33 17.59
C PRO A 177 -1.20 4.02 17.31
N GLN A 178 -0.09 3.35 17.67
CA GLN A 178 1.26 3.83 17.40
C GLN A 178 1.56 3.93 15.89
N ASN A 179 1.07 3.00 15.08
CA ASN A 179 1.29 3.00 13.64
C ASN A 179 0.54 4.18 12.97
N ILE A 180 -0.72 4.43 13.36
CA ILE A 180 -1.48 5.58 12.86
C ILE A 180 -0.79 6.89 13.27
N PHE A 181 -0.41 7.00 14.55
CA PHE A 181 0.20 8.20 15.11
C PHE A 181 1.53 8.57 14.45
N ILE A 182 2.38 7.58 14.14
CA ILE A 182 3.65 7.85 13.43
C ILE A 182 3.40 8.44 12.03
N HIS A 183 2.26 8.20 11.40
CA HIS A 183 1.97 8.75 10.07
C HIS A 183 1.25 10.10 10.10
N SER A 184 0.85 10.61 11.27
CA SER A 184 0.03 11.83 11.38
C SER A 184 0.82 13.13 11.55
N TYR A 185 2.14 13.07 11.77
CA TYR A 185 3.00 14.25 11.96
C TYR A 185 4.27 14.18 11.11
N VAL A 186 5.01 15.29 11.03
CA VAL A 186 6.26 15.36 10.24
C VAL A 186 7.39 14.52 10.88
N ASN A 187 7.80 13.45 10.20
CA ASN A 187 8.90 12.58 10.61
C ASN A 187 9.50 11.74 9.48
N THR A 188 10.63 11.10 9.78
CA THR A 188 11.32 10.11 8.94
C THR A 188 10.83 8.69 9.17
N ASP A 189 10.23 8.42 10.32
CA ASP A 189 9.86 7.07 10.75
C ASP A 189 8.80 6.47 9.83
N SER A 190 7.92 7.30 9.27
CA SER A 190 6.96 6.91 8.23
C SER A 190 7.62 6.25 7.01
N MET A 191 8.71 6.82 6.51
CA MET A 191 9.46 6.29 5.37
C MET A 191 10.23 5.02 5.75
N ALA A 192 10.76 4.98 6.97
CA ALA A 192 11.43 3.79 7.50
C ALA A 192 10.46 2.60 7.58
N MET A 193 9.26 2.81 8.14
CA MET A 193 8.22 1.78 8.22
C MET A 193 7.78 1.27 6.85
N LEU A 194 7.60 2.17 5.88
CA LEU A 194 7.32 1.79 4.49
C LEU A 194 8.45 0.95 3.89
N SER A 195 9.70 1.37 4.09
CA SER A 195 10.88 0.69 3.56
C SER A 195 11.02 -0.73 4.15
N VAL A 196 10.79 -0.87 5.45
CA VAL A 196 10.73 -2.18 6.12
C VAL A 196 9.63 -3.06 5.51
N ALA A 197 8.42 -2.53 5.31
CA ALA A 197 7.33 -3.28 4.69
C ALA A 197 7.68 -3.73 3.25
N ILE A 198 8.34 -2.89 2.45
CA ILE A 198 8.79 -3.23 1.10
C ILE A 198 9.83 -4.36 1.14
N ILE A 199 10.82 -4.26 2.02
CA ILE A 199 11.88 -5.27 2.17
C ILE A 199 11.28 -6.60 2.60
N PHE A 200 10.42 -6.62 3.63
CA PHE A 200 9.74 -7.84 4.07
C PHE A 200 8.89 -8.47 2.97
N TYR A 201 8.14 -7.66 2.21
CA TYR A 201 7.38 -8.15 1.08
C TYR A 201 8.28 -8.80 0.01
N ALA A 202 9.39 -8.15 -0.34
CA ALA A 202 10.34 -8.66 -1.33
C ALA A 202 10.98 -9.98 -0.87
N LEU A 203 11.40 -10.06 0.39
CA LEU A 203 11.99 -11.27 0.97
C LEU A 203 10.99 -12.43 1.03
N LEU A 204 9.77 -12.20 1.49
CA LEU A 204 8.73 -13.24 1.55
C LEU A 204 8.40 -13.77 0.15
N ARG A 205 8.32 -12.87 -0.82
CA ARG A 205 8.08 -13.24 -2.21
C ARG A 205 9.22 -14.06 -2.78
N ALA A 206 10.47 -13.63 -2.59
CA ALA A 206 11.65 -14.36 -3.05
C ALA A 206 11.72 -15.77 -2.44
N GLN A 207 11.41 -15.90 -1.14
CA GLN A 207 11.38 -17.19 -0.45
C GLN A 207 10.31 -18.14 -0.99
N ARG A 208 9.13 -17.63 -1.36
CA ARG A 208 8.07 -18.45 -1.96
C ARG A 208 8.39 -18.90 -3.37
N GLU A 209 8.94 -17.99 -4.18
CA GLU A 209 9.38 -18.30 -5.54
C GLU A 209 10.50 -19.35 -5.51
N ALA A 210 11.47 -19.23 -4.58
CA ALA A 210 12.52 -20.23 -4.37
C ALA A 210 12.00 -21.61 -3.95
N LYS A 211 10.91 -21.66 -3.16
CA LYS A 211 10.27 -22.92 -2.73
C LYS A 211 9.31 -23.50 -3.78
N GLY A 212 9.12 -22.85 -4.92
CA GLY A 212 8.19 -23.28 -5.96
C GLY A 212 6.71 -23.26 -5.53
N ILE A 213 6.36 -22.53 -4.45
CA ILE A 213 5.00 -22.52 -3.93
C ILE A 213 4.15 -21.64 -4.86
N PRO A 214 3.15 -22.21 -5.58
CA PRO A 214 2.30 -21.41 -6.45
C PRO A 214 1.53 -20.36 -5.65
N LYS A 215 1.31 -19.18 -6.24
CA LYS A 215 0.49 -18.14 -5.63
C LYS A 215 -0.85 -18.73 -5.20
N ALA A 216 -1.37 -18.31 -4.05
CA ALA A 216 -2.62 -18.84 -3.49
C ALA A 216 -3.84 -18.75 -4.45
N GLY A 217 -3.76 -17.94 -5.52
CA GLY A 217 -4.76 -17.86 -6.60
C GLY A 217 -4.50 -18.72 -7.85
N ASN A 218 -3.41 -19.49 -7.91
CA ASN A 218 -3.00 -20.32 -9.06
C ASN A 218 -3.06 -21.84 -8.77
N ILE A 219 -3.62 -22.24 -7.62
CA ILE A 219 -3.68 -23.66 -7.20
C ILE A 219 -4.49 -24.55 -8.17
N PHE A 220 -5.28 -23.96 -9.09
CA PHE A 220 -6.02 -24.68 -10.13
C PHE A 220 -5.41 -24.59 -11.54
N LYS A 221 -4.13 -24.19 -11.67
CA LYS A 221 -3.40 -24.18 -12.96
C LYS A 221 -2.23 -25.17 -12.95
N THR A 222 -2.43 -26.36 -12.39
CA THR A 222 -1.59 -27.52 -12.73
C THR A 222 -2.43 -28.47 -13.58
N PRO A 223 -1.87 -29.00 -14.68
CA PRO A 223 -2.57 -29.86 -15.62
C PRO A 223 -3.12 -31.13 -14.96
#